data_AF-A0A2G6KFY4-F1
#
_entry.id   AF-A0A2G6KFY4-F1
#
_cell.length_a   1.000
_cell.length_b   1.000
_cell.length_c   1.000
_cell.angle_alpha   90.00
_cell.angle_beta   90.00
_cell.angle_gamma   90.00
#
_symmetry.space_group_name_H-M   'P 1'
#
loop_
_entity.id
_entity.type
_entity.pdbx_description
1 polymer ?
#
loop_
_entity_poly.entity_id
_entity_poly.type
_entity_poly.pdbx_seq_one_letter_code
_entity_poly.pdbx_strand_id
1 'polypeptide(L)'
;MIKIGRTWLSIVLLIASLLGAGGLYLCFGSGVFVGDRQNQNDNAVEVGIWTSDDTFEQTFIALHPNLSRLDFWVDSYHPWSSPYLECRISELTSTDHASELTYDMIRRQSREVHSVKISGWLISGHMANSCSFEPISDSQGKQYVFSLRSPALKKGGGSILLSSSKDRYDRGSFFVNGEKKDVDLAFRVLYQRPYRQLIRSALNRLVLRKPFPLSKTWFVSLLFLMYLGLVGVLLYSCFLYA
;
A
#
# COMPACT_ATOMS: atom_id res chain seq x y z
N MET A 1 17.38 -8.52 -54.27
CA MET A 1 17.11 -7.34 -53.42
C MET A 1 16.08 -7.56 -52.29
N ILE A 2 15.58 -8.77 -52.00
CA ILE A 2 14.47 -8.99 -51.01
C ILE A 2 14.96 -9.39 -49.59
N LYS A 3 16.26 -9.63 -49.38
CA LYS A 3 16.79 -10.12 -48.08
C LYS A 3 16.65 -9.16 -46.90
N ILE A 4 16.53 -7.85 -47.13
CA ILE A 4 16.51 -6.84 -46.06
C ILE A 4 15.20 -6.87 -45.24
N GLY A 5 14.08 -7.32 -45.81
CA GLY A 5 12.79 -7.32 -45.09
C GLY A 5 12.65 -8.39 -44.01
N ARG A 6 13.38 -9.52 -44.11
CA ARG A 6 13.19 -10.70 -43.25
C ARG A 6 13.89 -10.59 -41.90
N THR A 7 15.11 -10.04 -41.86
CA THR A 7 15.84 -9.77 -40.62
C THR A 7 15.11 -8.73 -39.77
N TRP A 8 14.54 -7.71 -40.39
CA TRP A 8 13.73 -6.70 -39.71
C TRP A 8 12.51 -7.29 -38.99
N LEU A 9 11.76 -8.21 -39.62
CA LEU A 9 10.57 -8.81 -39.00
C LEU A 9 10.92 -9.62 -37.74
N SER A 10 12.01 -10.38 -37.78
CA SER A 10 12.45 -11.23 -36.66
C SER A 10 12.90 -10.38 -35.46
N ILE A 11 13.62 -9.28 -35.73
CA ILE A 11 14.02 -8.30 -34.71
C ILE A 11 12.78 -7.64 -34.10
N VAL A 12 11.80 -7.24 -34.91
CA VAL A 12 10.55 -6.63 -34.42
C VAL A 12 9.77 -7.59 -33.52
N LEU A 13 9.66 -8.87 -33.88
CA LEU A 13 8.97 -9.88 -33.06
C LEU A 13 9.70 -10.17 -31.74
N LEU A 14 11.04 -10.25 -31.77
CA LEU A 14 11.84 -10.41 -30.55
C LEU A 14 11.65 -9.21 -29.61
N ILE A 15 11.71 -7.99 -30.15
CA ILE A 15 11.49 -6.75 -29.40
C ILE A 15 10.07 -6.73 -28.82
N ALA A 16 9.04 -7.07 -29.61
CA ALA A 16 7.66 -7.12 -29.14
C ALA A 16 7.46 -8.15 -28.01
N SER A 17 8.12 -9.32 -28.10
CA SER A 17 8.13 -10.35 -27.06
C SER A 17 8.81 -9.85 -25.78
N LEU A 18 10.00 -9.24 -25.90
CA LEU A 18 10.73 -8.70 -24.76
C LEU A 18 9.99 -7.53 -24.10
N LEU A 19 9.35 -6.66 -24.89
CA LEU A 19 8.48 -5.59 -24.39
C LEU A 19 7.20 -6.15 -23.75
N GLY A 20 6.65 -7.25 -24.27
CA GLY A 20 5.50 -7.93 -23.66
C GLY A 20 5.85 -8.57 -22.31
N ALA A 21 6.98 -9.29 -22.24
CA ALA A 21 7.45 -9.94 -21.02
C ALA A 21 7.95 -8.92 -19.97
N GLY A 22 8.74 -7.94 -20.40
CA GLY A 22 9.20 -6.83 -19.56
C GLY A 22 8.05 -5.93 -19.12
N GLY A 23 7.09 -5.66 -20.01
CA GLY A 23 5.86 -4.93 -19.71
C GLY A 23 5.00 -5.68 -18.69
N LEU A 24 4.85 -7.00 -18.81
CA LEU A 24 4.19 -7.81 -17.79
C LEU A 24 4.94 -7.72 -16.45
N TYR A 25 6.26 -7.89 -16.44
CA TYR A 25 7.07 -7.81 -15.22
C TYR A 25 6.95 -6.43 -14.53
N LEU A 26 6.99 -5.34 -15.30
CA LEU A 26 6.84 -3.97 -14.79
C LEU A 26 5.39 -3.64 -14.37
N CYS A 27 4.40 -4.20 -15.05
CA CYS A 27 2.99 -4.03 -14.71
C CYS A 27 2.59 -4.80 -13.44
N PHE A 28 3.32 -5.86 -13.09
CA PHE A 28 3.12 -6.54 -11.81
C PHE A 28 3.97 -5.93 -10.70
N GLY A 29 3.74 -4.64 -10.45
CA GLY A 29 4.15 -4.04 -9.18
C GLY A 29 3.61 -4.83 -7.99
N SER A 30 4.22 -4.64 -6.83
CA SER A 30 3.72 -5.18 -5.58
C SER A 30 2.31 -4.67 -5.31
N GLY A 31 1.31 -5.52 -5.58
CA GLY A 31 -0.08 -5.22 -5.30
C GLY A 31 -0.27 -5.08 -3.79
N VAL A 32 -0.72 -3.90 -3.38
CA VAL A 32 -1.15 -3.63 -2.01
C VAL A 32 -2.64 -3.91 -1.86
N PHE A 33 -3.05 -4.32 -0.66
CA PHE A 33 -4.45 -4.46 -0.30
C PHE A 33 -4.70 -3.87 1.07
N VAL A 34 -5.91 -3.36 1.28
CA VAL A 34 -6.37 -2.88 2.58
C VAL A 34 -6.73 -4.09 3.45
N GLY A 35 -6.31 -4.08 4.71
CA GLY A 35 -6.68 -5.14 5.65
C GLY A 35 -8.19 -5.25 5.87
N ASP A 36 -8.65 -6.45 6.21
CA ASP A 36 -10.06 -6.66 6.53
C ASP A 36 -10.50 -5.74 7.67
N ARG A 37 -11.68 -5.12 7.54
CA ARG A 37 -12.26 -4.15 8.50
C ARG A 37 -11.51 -2.81 8.65
N GLN A 38 -10.31 -2.68 8.09
CA GLN A 38 -9.48 -1.45 8.14
C GLN A 38 -9.77 -0.45 7.00
N ASN A 39 -10.85 -0.66 6.23
CA ASN A 39 -11.24 0.26 5.15
C ASN A 39 -12.14 1.40 5.65
N GLN A 40 -11.55 2.48 6.13
CA GLN A 40 -12.26 3.70 6.53
C GLN A 40 -12.58 4.56 5.29
N ASN A 41 -13.87 4.67 4.96
CA ASN A 41 -14.42 5.62 3.98
C ASN A 41 -15.28 6.70 4.66
N ASP A 42 -15.53 6.54 5.96
CA ASP A 42 -16.37 7.38 6.81
C ASP A 42 -15.48 8.27 7.68
N ASN A 43 -15.07 9.37 7.06
CA ASN A 43 -14.24 10.40 7.67
C ASN A 43 -15.14 11.61 7.89
N ALA A 44 -15.67 11.76 9.11
CA ALA A 44 -16.74 12.74 9.37
C ALA A 44 -16.48 13.63 10.59
N VAL A 45 -15.40 13.37 11.35
CA VAL A 45 -15.14 14.10 12.59
C VAL A 45 -13.78 14.78 12.50
N GLU A 46 -13.78 16.10 12.61
CA GLU A 46 -12.58 16.91 12.69
C GLU A 46 -11.98 16.77 14.10
N VAL A 47 -10.71 16.39 14.20
CA VAL A 47 -10.00 16.26 15.49
C VAL A 47 -9.61 17.65 16.03
N GLY A 48 -9.43 18.62 15.14
CA GLY A 48 -9.00 19.98 15.44
C GLY A 48 -8.03 20.52 14.39
N ILE A 49 -7.66 21.78 14.54
CA ILE A 49 -6.67 22.44 13.67
C ILE A 49 -5.28 21.94 14.04
N TRP A 50 -4.55 21.44 13.05
CA TRP A 50 -3.18 20.98 13.18
C TRP A 50 -2.21 22.16 13.33
N THR A 51 -1.38 22.12 14.36
CA THR A 51 -0.27 23.04 14.65
C THR A 51 1.11 22.36 14.56
N SER A 52 2.19 23.14 14.58
CA SER A 52 3.56 22.60 14.50
C SER A 52 3.95 21.69 15.67
N ASP A 53 3.31 21.89 16.82
CA ASP A 53 3.61 21.18 18.05
C ASP A 53 2.78 19.90 18.19
N ASP A 54 1.73 19.76 17.36
CA ASP A 54 0.81 18.63 17.46
C ASP A 54 1.45 17.32 17.01
N THR A 55 1.17 16.30 17.80
CA THR A 55 1.53 14.91 17.54
C THR A 55 0.27 14.06 17.61
N PHE A 56 -0.04 13.40 16.51
CA PHE A 56 -1.19 12.51 16.39
C PHE A 56 -0.71 11.08 16.34
N GLU A 57 -1.18 10.24 17.26
CA GLU A 57 -0.69 8.88 17.40
C GLU A 57 -1.85 7.91 17.55
N GLN A 58 -1.84 6.83 16.77
CA GLN A 58 -2.83 5.77 16.87
C GLN A 58 -2.11 4.42 17.06
N THR A 59 -2.53 3.66 18.06
CA THR A 59 -2.14 2.25 18.16
C THR A 59 -3.06 1.37 17.31
N PHE A 60 -2.50 0.33 16.69
CA PHE A 60 -3.25 -0.67 15.94
C PHE A 60 -2.53 -2.02 15.92
N ILE A 61 -3.28 -3.10 15.68
CA ILE A 61 -2.72 -4.43 15.44
C ILE A 61 -2.72 -4.68 13.93
N ALA A 62 -1.58 -5.10 13.39
CA ALA A 62 -1.48 -5.52 12.00
C ALA A 62 -2.13 -6.90 11.82
N LEU A 63 -3.14 -7.00 10.95
CA LEU A 63 -3.95 -8.21 10.76
C LEU A 63 -3.32 -9.22 9.80
N HIS A 64 -2.39 -8.75 8.95
CA HIS A 64 -1.74 -9.54 7.91
C HIS A 64 -0.23 -9.29 7.93
N PRO A 65 0.58 -10.19 7.34
CA PRO A 65 2.01 -9.97 7.19
C PRO A 65 2.29 -8.93 6.09
N ASN A 66 3.54 -8.46 6.02
CA ASN A 66 4.01 -7.50 5.02
C ASN A 66 3.28 -6.14 5.06
N LEU A 67 3.01 -5.61 6.25
CA LEU A 67 2.62 -4.21 6.43
C LEU A 67 3.62 -3.30 5.69
N SER A 68 3.13 -2.46 4.77
CA SER A 68 4.02 -1.70 3.87
C SER A 68 3.58 -0.26 3.62
N ARG A 69 2.33 0.08 3.95
CA ARG A 69 1.80 1.42 3.68
C ARG A 69 0.66 1.77 4.63
N LEU A 70 0.62 3.03 5.05
CA LEU A 70 -0.49 3.62 5.79
C LEU A 70 -1.05 4.79 4.99
N ASP A 71 -2.36 4.77 4.71
CA ASP A 71 -3.05 5.87 4.04
C ASP A 71 -3.89 6.66 5.04
N PHE A 72 -3.74 7.97 5.12
CA PHE A 72 -4.44 8.81 6.09
C PHE A 72 -5.09 10.00 5.41
N TRP A 73 -6.10 10.59 6.06
CA TRP A 73 -6.81 11.75 5.52
C TRP A 73 -6.44 13.02 6.27
N VAL A 74 -6.10 14.03 5.50
CA VAL A 74 -5.96 15.41 5.95
C VAL A 74 -7.01 16.21 5.21
N ASP A 75 -7.78 16.99 5.94
CA ASP A 75 -8.58 18.06 5.36
C ASP A 75 -7.82 19.39 5.47
N SER A 76 -8.08 20.35 4.59
CA SER A 76 -7.46 21.67 4.74
C SER A 76 -8.22 22.74 3.98
N TYR A 77 -8.48 23.88 4.64
CA TYR A 77 -9.05 25.06 3.98
C TYR A 77 -8.04 25.80 3.08
N HIS A 78 -6.75 25.49 3.24
CA HIS A 78 -5.64 26.11 2.52
C HIS A 78 -4.65 25.07 2.00
N PRO A 79 -3.84 25.37 0.97
CA PRO A 79 -2.73 24.51 0.59
C PRO A 79 -1.81 24.20 1.79
N TRP A 80 -1.30 22.97 1.83
CA TRP A 80 -0.41 22.52 2.89
C TRP A 80 0.81 23.44 3.01
N SER A 81 1.05 23.99 4.21
CA SER A 81 2.01 25.07 4.42
C SER A 81 3.34 24.64 5.05
N SER A 82 3.50 23.36 5.35
CA SER A 82 4.76 22.78 5.85
C SER A 82 5.59 22.22 4.68
N PRO A 83 6.93 22.36 4.70
CA PRO A 83 7.80 21.73 3.70
C PRO A 83 7.73 20.20 3.72
N TYR A 84 7.37 19.60 4.87
CA TYR A 84 7.25 18.15 4.99
C TYR A 84 6.28 17.74 6.10
N LEU A 85 5.84 16.50 6.01
CA LEU A 85 5.12 15.79 7.05
C LEU A 85 5.96 14.58 7.48
N GLU A 86 6.14 14.38 8.78
CA GLU A 86 6.80 13.20 9.34
C GLU A 86 5.75 12.14 9.66
N CYS A 87 5.93 10.95 9.07
CA CYS A 87 5.17 9.76 9.38
C CYS A 87 6.12 8.76 10.03
N ARG A 88 5.77 8.26 11.22
CA ARG A 88 6.59 7.27 11.94
C ARG A 88 5.77 6.06 12.31
N ILE A 89 6.42 4.91 12.29
CA ILE A 89 5.83 3.64 12.71
C ILE A 89 6.77 3.05 13.75
N SER A 90 6.20 2.73 14.91
CA SER A 90 6.93 2.08 15.99
C SER A 90 6.25 0.78 16.38
N GLU A 91 7.01 -0.29 16.59
CA GLU A 91 6.52 -1.58 17.09
C GLU A 91 6.46 -1.53 18.62
N LEU A 92 5.36 -2.00 19.21
CA LEU A 92 5.20 -2.14 20.65
C LEU A 92 5.65 -3.54 21.08
N THR A 93 6.64 -3.59 21.99
CA THR A 93 7.31 -4.86 22.36
C THR A 93 6.46 -5.76 23.26
N SER A 94 5.46 -5.22 23.95
CA SER A 94 4.59 -5.95 24.88
C SER A 94 3.15 -5.99 24.38
N THR A 95 2.62 -7.20 24.18
CA THR A 95 1.22 -7.45 23.82
C THR A 95 0.36 -7.90 25.02
N ASP A 96 0.99 -8.10 26.19
CA ASP A 96 0.31 -8.59 27.38
C ASP A 96 -0.54 -7.50 28.04
N HIS A 97 -1.86 -7.69 27.95
CA HIS A 97 -2.96 -6.94 28.57
C HIS A 97 -3.26 -5.55 27.99
N ALA A 98 -3.91 -5.59 26.83
CA ALA A 98 -4.33 -4.46 26.00
C ALA A 98 -5.48 -3.59 26.53
N SER A 99 -5.97 -3.78 27.76
CA SER A 99 -7.17 -3.05 28.23
C SER A 99 -6.90 -1.56 28.42
N GLU A 100 -5.69 -1.18 28.86
CA GLU A 100 -5.35 0.22 29.19
C GLU A 100 -3.86 0.50 28.97
N LEU A 101 -3.44 0.63 27.71
CA LEU A 101 -2.12 1.20 27.42
C LEU A 101 -2.14 2.69 27.74
N THR A 102 -1.39 3.08 28.77
CA THR A 102 -1.12 4.51 29.04
C THR A 102 -0.12 5.06 28.02
N TYR A 103 -0.18 6.36 27.74
CA TYR A 103 0.72 6.99 26.78
C TYR A 103 2.21 6.85 27.16
N ASP A 104 2.53 6.92 28.46
CA ASP A 104 3.89 6.71 28.95
C ASP A 104 4.41 5.29 28.69
N MET A 105 3.55 4.27 28.80
CA MET A 105 3.91 2.89 28.47
C MET A 105 4.19 2.75 26.99
N ILE A 106 3.34 3.32 26.14
CA ILE A 106 3.51 3.33 24.68
C ILE A 106 4.89 3.91 24.34
N ARG A 107 5.24 5.10 24.84
CA ARG A 107 6.54 5.72 24.55
C ARG A 107 7.74 4.91 25.03
N ARG A 108 7.65 4.26 26.20
CA ARG A 108 8.76 3.47 26.76
C ARG A 108 8.96 2.14 26.06
N GLN A 109 7.88 1.53 25.57
CA GLN A 109 7.88 0.19 24.98
C GLN A 109 7.88 0.19 23.44
N SER A 110 7.70 1.37 22.83
CA SER A 110 7.75 1.54 21.38
C SER A 110 9.18 1.57 20.88
N ARG A 111 9.45 0.80 19.83
CA ARG A 111 10.69 0.85 19.06
C ARG A 111 10.38 1.33 17.65
N GLU A 112 10.97 2.44 17.22
CA GLU A 112 10.80 2.94 15.85
C GLU A 112 11.31 1.88 14.86
N VAL A 113 10.46 1.52 13.90
CA VAL A 113 10.78 0.59 12.81
C VAL A 113 10.88 1.29 11.46
N HIS A 114 10.09 2.35 11.25
CA HIS A 114 10.15 3.17 10.04
C HIS A 114 9.86 4.65 10.35
N SER A 115 10.49 5.52 9.56
CA SER A 115 10.28 6.96 9.59
C SER A 115 10.41 7.50 8.16
N VAL A 116 9.39 8.23 7.72
CA VAL A 116 9.29 8.76 6.36
C VAL A 116 8.95 10.24 6.44
N LYS A 117 9.68 11.06 5.68
CA LYS A 117 9.34 12.47 5.46
C LYS A 117 8.66 12.63 4.11
N ILE A 118 7.37 12.93 4.12
CA ILE A 118 6.60 13.19 2.90
C ILE A 118 6.78 14.67 2.56
N SER A 119 7.14 14.97 1.32
CA SER A 119 7.20 16.36 0.84
C SER A 119 5.83 17.01 0.96
N GLY A 120 5.77 18.22 1.53
CA GLY A 120 4.53 18.96 1.71
C GLY A 120 3.77 19.22 0.41
N TRP A 121 4.50 19.31 -0.72
CA TRP A 121 3.92 19.45 -2.07
C TRP A 121 3.12 18.23 -2.53
N LEU A 122 3.35 17.06 -1.92
CA LEU A 122 2.63 15.83 -2.21
C LEU A 122 1.42 15.64 -1.29
N ILE A 123 1.26 16.48 -0.26
CA ILE A 123 0.14 16.40 0.67
C ILE A 123 -1.07 17.07 0.04
N SER A 124 -2.13 16.27 -0.18
CA SER A 124 -3.40 16.75 -0.67
C SER A 124 -4.38 16.91 0.49
N GLY A 125 -5.00 18.10 0.57
CA GLY A 125 -5.94 18.46 1.62
C GLY A 125 -7.34 17.87 1.47
N HIS A 126 -7.62 17.02 0.48
CA HIS A 126 -8.94 16.38 0.34
C HIS A 126 -8.86 14.95 -0.20
N MET A 127 -7.68 14.32 -0.10
CA MET A 127 -7.44 12.98 -0.60
C MET A 127 -6.66 12.16 0.43
N ALA A 128 -6.65 10.85 0.25
CA ALA A 128 -5.80 9.98 1.05
C ALA A 128 -4.33 10.26 0.73
N ASN A 129 -3.56 10.57 1.75
CA ASN A 129 -2.11 10.73 1.70
C ASN A 129 -1.46 9.42 2.13
N SER A 130 -0.30 9.10 1.57
CA SER A 130 0.33 7.80 1.74
C SER A 130 1.69 7.87 2.39
N CYS A 131 1.85 7.16 3.49
CA CYS A 131 3.15 6.81 4.07
C CYS A 131 3.52 5.39 3.63
N SER A 132 4.38 5.29 2.61
CA SER A 132 4.89 4.01 2.09
C SER A 132 6.30 3.72 2.62
N PHE A 133 6.58 2.47 2.97
CA PHE A 133 7.84 2.01 3.54
C PHE A 133 8.12 0.56 3.13
N GLU A 134 9.33 0.08 3.39
CA GLU A 134 9.71 -1.31 3.09
C GLU A 134 8.82 -2.29 3.88
N PRO A 135 8.30 -3.37 3.29
CA PRO A 135 7.36 -4.25 3.98
C PRO A 135 7.94 -4.91 5.23
N ILE A 136 7.21 -4.84 6.34
CA ILE A 136 7.53 -5.53 7.58
C ILE A 136 7.01 -6.97 7.50
N SER A 137 7.87 -7.91 7.11
CA SER A 137 7.47 -9.27 6.74
C SER A 137 6.71 -10.03 7.84
N ASP A 138 7.07 -9.85 9.11
CA ASP A 138 6.52 -10.54 10.28
C ASP A 138 5.51 -9.68 11.06
N SER A 139 4.89 -8.70 10.41
CA SER A 139 3.96 -7.76 11.05
C SER A 139 2.67 -8.36 11.59
N GLN A 140 2.26 -9.54 11.13
CA GLN A 140 0.98 -10.13 11.53
C GLN A 140 0.88 -10.35 13.05
N GLY A 141 -0.18 -9.82 13.65
CA GLY A 141 -0.48 -9.93 15.08
C GLY A 141 0.33 -8.99 15.98
N LYS A 142 1.28 -8.24 15.42
CA LYS A 142 2.07 -7.26 16.16
C LYS A 142 1.31 -5.94 16.32
N GLN A 143 1.55 -5.27 17.43
CA GLN A 143 0.98 -3.96 17.71
C GLN A 143 1.95 -2.84 17.33
N TYR A 144 1.42 -1.82 16.67
CA TYR A 144 2.18 -0.69 16.16
C TYR A 144 1.58 0.63 16.63
N VAL A 145 2.41 1.66 16.66
CA VAL A 145 2.04 3.07 16.82
C VAL A 145 2.29 3.77 15.49
N PHE A 146 1.26 4.33 14.90
CA PHE A 146 1.39 5.25 13.77
C PHE A 146 1.38 6.69 14.29
N SER A 147 2.44 7.45 14.02
CA SER A 147 2.62 8.83 14.46
C SER A 147 2.70 9.79 13.27
N LEU A 148 1.96 10.88 13.34
CA LEU A 148 1.97 11.99 12.37
C LEU A 148 2.39 13.29 13.05
N ARG A 149 3.40 13.97 12.48
CA ARG A 149 3.90 15.26 12.99
C ARG A 149 4.29 16.18 11.85
N SER A 150 4.04 17.48 11.99
CA SER A 150 4.43 18.50 11.01
C SER A 150 5.20 19.63 11.70
N PRO A 151 6.44 19.39 12.13
CA PRO A 151 7.18 20.33 12.99
C PRO A 151 7.47 21.69 12.33
N ALA A 152 7.39 21.76 11.00
CA ALA A 152 7.61 22.97 10.22
C ALA A 152 6.30 23.59 9.69
N LEU A 153 5.14 23.20 10.23
CA LEU A 153 3.85 23.77 9.85
C LEU A 153 3.77 25.24 10.26
N LYS A 154 3.44 26.11 9.30
CA LYS A 154 3.30 27.54 9.58
C LYS A 154 2.04 27.79 10.41
N LYS A 155 2.16 28.62 11.46
CA LYS A 155 1.00 29.09 12.24
C LYS A 155 -0.03 29.71 11.29
N GLY A 156 -1.29 29.30 11.43
CA GLY A 156 -2.40 29.73 10.56
C GLY A 156 -2.65 28.82 9.35
N GLY A 157 -1.91 27.73 9.18
CA GLY A 157 -2.30 26.66 8.25
C GLY A 157 -3.57 25.98 8.76
N GLY A 158 -4.69 26.14 8.06
CA GLY A 158 -5.99 25.54 8.41
C GLY A 158 -6.10 24.06 8.05
N SER A 159 -5.04 23.29 8.28
CA SER A 159 -5.05 21.84 8.04
C SER A 159 -5.67 21.13 9.24
N ILE A 160 -6.54 20.17 8.96
CA ILE A 160 -7.36 19.45 9.93
C ILE A 160 -7.09 17.96 9.73
N LEU A 161 -6.81 17.26 10.82
CA LEU A 161 -6.73 15.80 10.77
C LEU A 161 -8.13 15.23 10.94
N LEU A 162 -8.51 14.29 10.06
CA LEU A 162 -9.80 13.63 10.14
C LEU A 162 -9.74 12.41 11.05
N SER A 163 -10.84 12.17 11.76
CA SER A 163 -11.09 10.98 12.56
C SER A 163 -12.32 10.22 12.07
N SER A 164 -12.37 8.94 12.43
CA SER A 164 -13.53 8.09 12.29
C SER A 164 -14.20 7.93 13.65
N SER A 165 -15.53 8.11 13.69
CA SER A 165 -16.34 7.85 14.89
C SER A 165 -16.55 6.36 15.16
N LYS A 166 -16.13 5.49 14.24
CA LYS A 166 -16.20 4.05 14.41
C LYS A 166 -14.88 3.55 14.97
N ASP A 167 -14.95 2.87 16.10
CA ASP A 167 -13.87 2.04 16.61
C ASP A 167 -13.68 0.85 15.66
N ARG A 168 -12.61 0.91 14.85
CA ARG A 168 -12.28 -0.11 13.86
C ARG A 168 -11.01 -0.87 14.20
N TYR A 169 -10.18 -0.28 15.05
CA TYR A 169 -8.92 -0.86 15.47
C TYR A 169 -9.15 -1.52 16.81
N ASP A 170 -9.37 -2.84 16.79
CA ASP A 170 -9.49 -3.61 18.03
C ASP A 170 -8.23 -3.38 18.89
N ARG A 171 -8.43 -2.90 20.12
CA ARG A 171 -7.37 -2.48 21.06
C ARG A 171 -6.50 -1.31 20.59
N GLY A 172 -7.01 -0.55 19.62
CA GLY A 172 -6.46 0.71 19.21
C GLY A 172 -6.80 1.81 20.21
N SER A 173 -5.96 2.83 20.24
CA SER A 173 -6.20 4.04 21.00
C SER A 173 -5.56 5.21 20.26
N PHE A 174 -6.34 6.26 20.11
CA PHE A 174 -5.91 7.50 19.50
C PHE A 174 -5.46 8.48 20.57
N PHE A 175 -4.33 9.13 20.33
CA PHE A 175 -3.74 10.14 21.19
C PHE A 175 -3.45 11.41 20.38
N VAL A 176 -3.74 12.55 20.99
CA VAL A 176 -3.35 13.87 20.48
C VAL A 176 -2.52 14.51 21.57
N ASN A 177 -1.25 14.78 21.28
CA ASN A 177 -0.29 15.34 22.24
C ASN A 177 -0.19 14.52 23.55
N GLY A 178 -0.33 13.19 23.43
CA GLY A 178 -0.32 12.27 24.56
C GLY A 178 -1.64 12.11 25.32
N GLU A 179 -2.66 12.92 25.01
CA GLU A 179 -4.00 12.76 25.57
C GLU A 179 -4.83 11.79 24.73
N LYS A 180 -5.40 10.77 25.38
CA LYS A 180 -6.30 9.83 24.72
C LYS A 180 -7.58 10.53 24.26
N LYS A 181 -8.07 10.19 23.07
CA LYS A 181 -9.35 10.65 22.50
C LYS A 181 -10.28 9.46 22.24
N ASP A 182 -11.58 9.67 22.37
CA ASP A 182 -12.63 8.65 22.19
C ASP A 182 -13.08 8.53 20.72
N VAL A 183 -12.13 8.59 19.79
CA VAL A 183 -12.32 8.43 18.34
C VAL A 183 -11.09 7.74 17.76
N ASP A 184 -11.18 7.20 16.54
CA ASP A 184 -10.02 6.65 15.83
C ASP A 184 -9.49 7.65 14.81
N LEU A 185 -8.17 7.67 14.60
CA LEU A 185 -7.59 8.35 13.45
C LEU A 185 -8.20 7.80 12.15
N ALA A 186 -8.54 8.68 11.19
CA ALA A 186 -8.97 8.26 9.86
C ALA A 186 -7.75 7.82 9.02
N PHE A 187 -7.44 6.52 9.04
CA PHE A 187 -6.40 5.93 8.21
C PHE A 187 -6.73 4.49 7.79
N ARG A 188 -5.99 3.96 6.81
CA ARG A 188 -6.06 2.59 6.33
C ARG A 188 -4.68 1.96 6.44
N VAL A 189 -4.68 0.69 6.81
CA VAL A 189 -3.49 -0.14 6.86
C VAL A 189 -3.44 -1.00 5.60
N LEU A 190 -2.34 -0.90 4.86
CA LEU A 190 -2.13 -1.60 3.61
C LEU A 190 -0.95 -2.57 3.71
N TYR A 191 -1.16 -3.74 3.12
CA TYR A 191 -0.21 -4.84 3.16
C TYR A 191 0.21 -5.20 1.74
N GLN A 192 1.49 -5.50 1.56
CA GLN A 192 2.02 -5.97 0.29
C GLN A 192 1.72 -7.46 0.11
N ARG A 193 1.07 -7.82 -1.01
CA ARG A 193 0.91 -9.23 -1.35
C ARG A 193 2.19 -9.78 -1.97
N PRO A 194 2.62 -10.99 -1.58
CA PRO A 194 3.62 -11.73 -2.34
C PRO A 194 3.17 -11.87 -3.80
N TYR A 195 4.10 -11.68 -4.74
CA TYR A 195 3.84 -11.75 -6.17
C TYR A 195 3.09 -13.02 -6.60
N ARG A 196 3.42 -14.17 -5.99
CA ARG A 196 2.75 -15.46 -6.23
C ARG A 196 1.25 -15.41 -5.92
N GLN A 197 0.85 -14.69 -4.88
CA GLN A 197 -0.56 -14.54 -4.51
C GLN A 197 -1.31 -13.60 -5.46
N LEU A 198 -0.63 -12.58 -6.00
CA LEU A 198 -1.19 -11.69 -7.02
C LEU A 198 -1.46 -12.45 -8.32
N ILE A 199 -0.49 -13.22 -8.81
CA ILE A 199 -0.69 -14.07 -9.99
C ILE A 199 -1.86 -15.03 -9.77
N ARG A 200 -1.89 -15.73 -8.63
CA ARG A 200 -2.98 -16.66 -8.30
C ARG A 200 -4.33 -15.94 -8.26
N SER A 201 -4.39 -14.75 -7.68
CA SER A 201 -5.62 -13.93 -7.63
C SER A 201 -6.06 -13.46 -9.02
N ALA A 202 -5.12 -13.03 -9.86
CA ALA A 202 -5.38 -12.60 -11.23
C ALA A 202 -5.89 -13.77 -12.09
N LEU A 203 -5.22 -14.93 -12.03
CA LEU A 203 -5.67 -16.15 -12.69
C LEU A 203 -7.07 -16.56 -12.23
N ASN A 204 -7.34 -16.56 -10.93
CA ASN A 204 -8.66 -16.88 -10.40
C ASN A 204 -9.74 -15.91 -10.92
N ARG A 205 -9.44 -14.60 -11.02
CA ARG A 205 -10.37 -13.61 -11.56
C ARG A 205 -10.64 -13.80 -13.06
N LEU A 206 -9.64 -14.17 -13.85
CA LEU A 206 -9.81 -14.49 -15.28
C LEU A 206 -10.72 -15.72 -15.47
N VAL A 207 -10.64 -16.67 -14.53
CA VAL A 207 -11.36 -17.95 -14.57
C VAL A 207 -12.81 -17.81 -14.07
N LEU A 208 -13.07 -16.94 -13.08
CA LEU A 208 -14.35 -16.80 -12.36
C LEU A 208 -15.57 -16.45 -13.21
N ARG A 209 -15.42 -16.08 -14.49
CA ARG A 209 -16.53 -15.69 -15.39
C ARG A 209 -16.53 -16.39 -16.75
N LYS A 210 -15.73 -17.43 -16.93
CA LYS A 210 -15.62 -18.12 -18.22
C LYS A 210 -16.43 -19.43 -18.21
N PRO A 211 -17.09 -19.80 -19.33
CA PRO A 211 -17.77 -21.09 -19.43
C PRO A 211 -16.76 -22.25 -19.39
N PHE A 212 -17.22 -23.44 -19.02
CA PHE A 212 -16.40 -24.65 -19.10
C PHE A 212 -15.96 -24.89 -20.56
N PRO A 213 -14.68 -25.25 -20.85
CA PRO A 213 -13.60 -25.63 -19.92
C PRO A 213 -12.69 -24.49 -19.44
N LEU A 214 -12.88 -23.26 -19.93
CA LEU A 214 -12.07 -22.09 -19.57
C LEU A 214 -12.18 -21.68 -18.08
N SER A 215 -13.16 -22.23 -17.37
CA SER A 215 -13.31 -22.10 -15.92
C SER A 215 -12.31 -22.95 -15.10
N LYS A 216 -11.44 -23.75 -15.74
CA LYS A 216 -10.42 -24.54 -15.03
C LYS A 216 -9.05 -23.90 -15.17
N THR A 217 -8.38 -23.62 -14.04
CA THR A 217 -7.05 -22.98 -14.01
C THR A 217 -6.02 -23.76 -14.84
N TRP A 218 -6.01 -25.10 -14.75
CA TRP A 218 -5.09 -25.94 -15.52
C TRP A 218 -5.27 -25.79 -17.03
N PHE A 219 -6.51 -25.58 -17.51
CA PHE A 219 -6.81 -25.44 -18.93
C PHE A 219 -6.30 -24.09 -19.46
N VAL A 220 -6.45 -23.01 -18.68
CA VAL A 220 -5.86 -21.70 -19.01
C VAL A 220 -4.34 -21.77 -19.02
N SER A 221 -3.73 -22.46 -18.05
CA SER A 221 -2.28 -22.70 -18.04
C SER A 221 -1.82 -23.48 -19.27
N LEU A 222 -2.57 -24.51 -19.68
CA LEU A 222 -2.28 -25.29 -20.90
C LEU A 222 -2.36 -24.41 -22.16
N LEU A 223 -3.41 -23.61 -22.31
CA LEU A 223 -3.55 -22.67 -23.44
C LEU A 223 -2.40 -21.66 -23.48
N PHE A 224 -1.97 -21.15 -22.33
CA PHE A 224 -0.83 -20.24 -22.24
C PHE A 224 0.48 -20.92 -22.66
N LEU A 225 0.72 -22.16 -22.22
CA LEU A 225 1.89 -22.94 -22.64
C LEU A 225 1.86 -23.26 -24.13
N MET A 226 0.69 -23.63 -24.67
CA MET A 226 0.51 -23.87 -26.11
C MET A 226 0.79 -22.59 -26.92
N TYR A 227 0.30 -21.44 -26.45
CA TYR A 227 0.58 -20.15 -27.06
C TYR A 227 2.08 -19.84 -27.06
N LEU A 228 2.78 -20.01 -25.93
CA LEU A 228 4.23 -19.83 -25.86
C LEU A 228 4.98 -20.79 -26.78
N GLY A 229 4.53 -22.05 -26.88
CA GLY A 229 5.08 -23.03 -27.81
C GLY A 229 4.94 -22.59 -29.27
N LEU A 230 3.76 -22.11 -29.66
CA LEU A 230 3.51 -21.58 -31.01
C LEU A 230 4.37 -20.35 -31.31
N VAL A 231 4.49 -19.42 -30.36
CA VAL A 231 5.39 -18.26 -30.49
C VAL A 231 6.84 -18.73 -30.64
N GLY A 232 7.28 -19.71 -29.85
CA GLY A 232 8.62 -20.30 -29.94
C GLY A 232 8.89 -20.96 -31.30
N VAL A 233 7.94 -21.74 -31.83
CA VAL A 233 8.04 -22.36 -33.17
C VAL A 233 8.12 -21.28 -34.25
N LEU A 234 7.33 -20.22 -34.14
CA LEU A 234 7.34 -19.11 -35.10
C LEU A 234 8.71 -18.40 -35.09
N LEU A 235 9.24 -18.10 -33.91
CA LEU A 235 10.57 -17.49 -33.75
C LEU A 235 11.68 -18.42 -34.29
N TYR A 236 11.62 -19.72 -34.00
CA TYR A 236 12.59 -20.70 -34.49
C TYR A 236 12.55 -20.83 -36.03
N SER A 237 11.35 -20.85 -36.60
CA SER A 237 11.15 -20.87 -38.05
C SER A 237 11.72 -19.61 -38.69
N CYS A 238 11.46 -18.44 -38.11
CA CYS A 238 12.07 -17.18 -38.54
C CYS A 238 13.62 -17.24 -38.51
N PHE A 239 14.21 -17.88 -37.51
CA PHE A 239 15.66 -18.03 -37.40
C PHE A 239 16.26 -18.99 -38.44
N LEU A 240 15.65 -20.15 -38.69
CA LEU A 240 16.15 -21.11 -39.69
C LEU A 240 16.09 -20.59 -41.13
N TYR A 241 15.12 -19.74 -41.44
CA TYR A 241 14.94 -19.17 -42.78
C TYR A 241 15.58 -17.79 -42.97
N ALA A 242 16.32 -17.30 -41.97
CA ALA A 242 17.13 -16.08 -42.03
C ALA A 242 18.54 -16.40 -42.55
#